data_AF-A0A8E2AXC6-F1
#
_entry.id   AF-A0A8E2AXC6-F1
#
_cell.length_a   1.000
_cell.length_b   1.000
_cell.length_c   1.000
_cell.angle_alpha   90.00
_cell.angle_beta   90.00
_cell.angle_gamma   90.00
#
_symmetry.space_group_name_H-M   'P 1'
#
loop_
_entity.id
_entity.type
_entity.pdbx_description
1 polymer ?
#
loop_
_entity_poly.entity_id
_entity_poly.type
_entity_poly.pdbx_seq_one_letter_code
_entity_poly.pdbx_strand_id
1 'polypeptide(L)'
;MSNPQPETRPAAAPFNSDDGDIVMRSSDNVDFCAHKLILAQASPVLKGILEIPQPRPSTESIRPVVRFSEDSTTLDSILRMLYGVPSPPSSDIDYVRPVLAAAEKYEFHSVAERVRERLMDWAAIEREPLRVYGLACGAGFEDVARQAAKLLVRHPIGGPYSEDLRCMTGGAYHRLVEYHEECGRAACAALGSAEQWVWNHCEICPTDDSKGRSRRYIHEYFHDVCKALAHTPHAAVITDPLYTGPVVRAACLCKRCAPLVCIELSKFVKILQQEIEDSIAKVWFHIRL
;
A
#
# COMPACT_ATOMS: atom_id res chain seq x y z
N MET A 1 34.34 -28.46 -25.49
CA MET A 1 32.94 -28.39 -25.97
C MET A 1 32.42 -27.01 -25.64
N SER A 2 32.39 -26.12 -26.64
CA SER A 2 31.89 -24.75 -26.46
C SER A 2 30.37 -24.84 -26.30
N ASN A 3 29.87 -24.46 -25.12
CA ASN A 3 28.43 -24.35 -24.88
C ASN A 3 27.87 -23.35 -25.91
N PRO A 4 26.81 -23.67 -26.68
CA PRO A 4 26.22 -22.69 -27.59
C PRO A 4 25.80 -21.47 -26.78
N GLN A 5 26.24 -20.27 -27.22
CA GLN A 5 25.77 -19.03 -26.60
C GLN A 5 24.24 -19.00 -26.74
N PRO A 6 23.50 -18.68 -25.67
CA PRO A 6 22.05 -18.60 -25.72
C PRO A 6 21.62 -17.60 -26.81
N GLU A 7 20.62 -17.98 -27.60
CA GLU A 7 20.07 -17.12 -28.66
C GLU A 7 19.53 -15.82 -28.05
N THR A 8 19.95 -14.70 -28.62
CA THR A 8 19.51 -13.36 -28.21
C THR A 8 18.32 -12.93 -29.04
N ARG A 9 17.34 -12.28 -28.42
CA ARG A 9 16.17 -11.72 -29.11
C ARG A 9 16.08 -10.21 -28.92
N PRO A 10 15.56 -9.45 -29.90
CA PRO A 10 15.32 -8.03 -29.71
C PRO A 10 14.20 -7.81 -28.68
N ALA A 11 14.25 -6.67 -27.99
CA ALA A 11 13.16 -6.18 -27.15
C ALA A 11 11.90 -5.88 -27.98
N ALA A 12 10.78 -5.64 -27.30
CA ALA A 12 9.58 -5.10 -27.91
C ALA A 12 9.68 -3.57 -28.07
N ALA A 13 8.75 -2.97 -28.83
CA ALA A 13 8.66 -1.53 -28.92
C ALA A 13 8.48 -0.86 -27.54
N PRO A 14 9.12 0.29 -27.29
CA PRO A 14 9.84 1.13 -28.26
C PRO A 14 11.35 0.84 -28.39
N PHE A 15 11.90 -0.16 -27.68
CA PHE A 15 13.36 -0.38 -27.61
C PHE A 15 13.89 -1.38 -28.64
N ASN A 16 13.14 -1.59 -29.72
CA ASN A 16 13.46 -2.49 -30.82
C ASN A 16 13.95 -1.75 -32.08
N SER A 17 14.18 -0.43 -31.98
CA SER A 17 14.62 0.44 -33.07
C SER A 17 16.14 0.44 -33.25
N ASP A 18 16.60 0.76 -34.46
CA ASP A 18 18.03 0.81 -34.80
C ASP A 18 18.70 2.17 -34.57
N ASP A 19 17.99 3.14 -33.99
CA ASP A 19 18.48 4.50 -33.71
C ASP A 19 19.39 4.59 -32.47
N GLY A 20 19.33 3.61 -31.57
CA GLY A 20 20.17 3.56 -30.37
C GLY A 20 21.66 3.30 -30.68
N ASP A 21 22.55 3.90 -29.89
CA ASP A 21 24.02 3.81 -30.00
C ASP A 21 24.64 2.80 -29.02
N ILE A 22 23.81 2.08 -28.28
CA ILE A 22 24.19 1.02 -27.34
C ILE A 22 23.09 -0.06 -27.25
N VAL A 23 23.53 -1.30 -27.03
CA VAL A 23 22.63 -2.43 -26.72
C VAL A 23 22.78 -2.79 -25.24
N MET A 24 21.68 -2.74 -24.50
CA MET A 24 21.58 -3.30 -23.15
C MET A 24 21.02 -4.71 -23.24
N ARG A 25 21.79 -5.70 -22.80
CA ARG A 25 21.39 -7.11 -22.80
C ARG A 25 20.97 -7.55 -21.42
N SER A 26 19.72 -7.99 -21.28
CA SER A 26 19.20 -8.58 -20.04
C SER A 26 19.77 -9.97 -19.74
N SER A 27 19.54 -10.48 -18.54
CA SER A 27 19.96 -11.83 -18.14
C SER A 27 19.22 -12.96 -18.86
N ASP A 28 18.01 -12.69 -19.35
CA ASP A 28 17.22 -13.57 -20.23
C ASP A 28 17.46 -13.32 -21.73
N ASN A 29 18.61 -12.72 -22.08
CA ASN A 29 19.12 -12.52 -23.45
C ASN A 29 18.21 -11.68 -24.37
N VAL A 30 17.58 -10.65 -23.80
CA VAL A 30 16.84 -9.64 -24.56
C VAL A 30 17.69 -8.42 -24.78
N ASP A 31 17.80 -7.99 -26.04
CA ASP A 31 18.59 -6.85 -26.47
C ASP A 31 17.69 -5.61 -26.62
N PHE A 32 17.92 -4.63 -25.76
CA PHE A 32 17.28 -3.32 -25.79
C PHE A 32 18.20 -2.32 -26.47
N CYS A 33 17.72 -1.70 -27.56
CA CYS A 33 18.42 -0.58 -28.17
C CYS A 33 18.12 0.70 -27.39
N ALA A 34 19.18 1.38 -26.93
CA ALA A 34 19.11 2.56 -26.09
C ALA A 34 20.18 3.60 -26.49
N HIS A 35 20.21 4.71 -25.77
CA HIS A 35 21.07 5.87 -26.00
C HIS A 35 22.00 6.08 -24.81
N LYS A 36 23.31 6.07 -25.05
CA LYS A 36 24.35 6.31 -24.03
C LYS A 36 24.14 7.60 -23.27
N LEU A 37 23.73 8.67 -23.95
CA LEU A 37 23.48 9.97 -23.35
C LEU A 37 22.43 9.88 -22.22
N ILE A 38 21.31 9.22 -22.49
CA ILE A 38 20.22 9.07 -21.51
C ILE A 38 20.69 8.22 -20.33
N LEU A 39 21.35 7.09 -20.60
CA LEU A 39 21.87 6.20 -19.56
C LEU A 39 22.93 6.88 -18.68
N ALA A 40 23.86 7.62 -19.29
CA ALA A 40 24.93 8.33 -18.59
C ALA A 40 24.42 9.53 -17.78
N GLN A 41 23.32 10.17 -18.21
CA GLN A 41 22.65 11.21 -17.42
C GLN A 41 21.88 10.62 -16.24
N ALA A 42 21.28 9.44 -16.43
CA ALA A 42 20.44 8.81 -15.42
C ALA A 42 21.22 8.06 -14.33
N SER A 43 22.43 7.57 -14.63
CA SER A 43 23.22 6.74 -13.73
C SER A 43 24.71 7.13 -13.77
N PRO A 44 25.29 7.58 -12.64
CA PRO A 44 26.73 7.78 -12.50
C PRO A 44 27.52 6.49 -12.75
N VAL A 45 26.99 5.35 -12.32
CA VAL A 45 27.58 4.02 -12.52
C VAL A 45 27.69 3.70 -14.01
N LEU A 46 26.60 3.88 -14.77
CA LEU A 46 26.61 3.65 -16.21
C LEU A 46 27.47 4.67 -16.92
N LYS A 47 27.47 5.95 -16.51
CA LYS A 47 28.40 6.94 -17.07
C LYS A 47 29.85 6.46 -16.98
N GLY A 48 30.28 5.99 -15.82
CA GLY A 48 31.61 5.41 -15.63
C GLY A 48 31.87 4.19 -16.53
N ILE A 49 30.92 3.26 -16.62
CA ILE A 49 31.02 2.06 -17.48
C ILE A 49 31.14 2.43 -18.96
N LEU A 50 30.43 3.45 -19.40
CA LEU A 50 30.38 3.90 -20.80
C LEU A 50 31.63 4.68 -21.24
N GLU A 51 32.34 5.29 -20.28
CA GLU A 51 33.61 5.99 -20.53
C GLU A 51 34.79 5.02 -20.71
N ILE A 52 34.66 3.75 -20.30
CA ILE A 52 35.69 2.73 -20.46
C ILE A 52 35.81 2.35 -21.96
N PRO A 53 37.00 2.49 -22.58
CA PRO A 53 37.22 2.08 -23.96
C PRO A 53 36.94 0.57 -24.13
N GLN A 54 35.89 0.23 -24.88
CA GLN A 54 35.65 -1.17 -25.20
C GLN A 54 36.64 -1.66 -26.27
N PRO A 55 37.16 -2.90 -26.18
CA PRO A 55 37.93 -3.50 -27.24
C PRO A 55 37.11 -3.47 -28.53
N ARG A 56 37.67 -2.91 -29.60
CA ARG A 56 36.98 -2.87 -30.90
C ARG A 56 36.75 -4.31 -31.36
N PRO A 57 35.50 -4.74 -31.59
CA PRO A 57 35.26 -6.08 -32.12
C PRO A 57 35.84 -6.15 -33.53
N SER A 58 36.58 -7.22 -33.80
CA SER A 58 37.15 -7.55 -35.12
C SER A 58 36.09 -7.97 -36.14
N THR A 59 34.80 -7.98 -35.78
CA THR A 59 33.67 -8.43 -36.61
C THR A 59 32.39 -7.64 -36.33
N GLU A 60 31.87 -7.00 -37.38
CA GLU A 60 30.48 -6.61 -37.75
C GLU A 60 29.50 -5.94 -36.75
N SER A 61 29.70 -5.98 -35.43
CA SER A 61 28.81 -5.28 -34.49
C SER A 61 29.23 -3.81 -34.34
N ILE A 62 28.49 -2.90 -34.98
CA ILE A 62 28.73 -1.45 -34.93
C ILE A 62 28.53 -0.87 -33.51
N ARG A 63 27.71 -1.53 -32.67
CA ARG A 63 27.29 -1.02 -31.36
C ARG A 63 27.90 -1.81 -30.20
N PRO A 64 28.33 -1.15 -29.10
CA PRO A 64 28.75 -1.84 -27.89
C PRO A 64 27.55 -2.51 -27.21
N VAL A 65 27.79 -3.70 -26.64
CA VAL A 65 26.79 -4.45 -25.88
C VAL A 65 27.20 -4.45 -24.40
N VAL A 66 26.31 -4.00 -23.52
CA VAL A 66 26.49 -4.05 -22.07
C VAL A 66 25.51 -5.07 -21.48
N ARG A 67 26.04 -6.04 -20.73
CA ARG A 67 25.23 -7.08 -20.08
C ARG A 67 24.80 -6.66 -18.68
N PHE A 68 23.54 -6.90 -18.37
CA PHE A 68 22.88 -6.63 -17.09
C PHE A 68 22.48 -7.96 -16.43
N SER A 69 22.36 -7.98 -15.10
CA SER A 69 21.87 -9.18 -14.40
C SER A 69 20.36 -9.23 -14.28
N GLU A 70 19.71 -8.10 -14.56
CA GLU A 70 18.27 -7.89 -14.48
C GLU A 70 17.60 -8.51 -15.71
N ASP A 71 16.39 -9.02 -15.51
CA ASP A 71 15.59 -9.59 -16.59
C ASP A 71 15.02 -8.49 -17.51
N SER A 72 14.47 -8.94 -18.63
CA SER A 72 13.88 -8.05 -19.64
C SER A 72 12.73 -7.21 -19.10
N THR A 73 11.91 -7.73 -18.19
CA THR A 73 10.79 -7.00 -17.57
C THR A 73 11.28 -5.81 -16.75
N THR A 74 12.34 -6.02 -15.96
CA THR A 74 12.96 -5.00 -15.11
C THR A 74 13.63 -3.93 -15.96
N LEU A 75 14.40 -4.32 -16.98
CA LEU A 75 15.06 -3.36 -17.88
C LEU A 75 14.06 -2.57 -18.72
N ASP A 76 13.01 -3.20 -19.27
CA ASP A 76 11.95 -2.49 -19.99
C ASP A 76 11.29 -1.44 -19.10
N SER A 77 10.98 -1.80 -17.84
CA SER A 77 10.39 -0.87 -16.87
C SER A 77 11.29 0.32 -16.59
N ILE A 78 12.58 0.08 -16.34
CA ILE A 78 13.59 1.14 -16.12
C ILE A 78 13.70 2.04 -17.35
N LEU A 79 13.85 1.46 -18.54
CA LEU A 79 14.01 2.23 -19.77
C LEU A 79 12.76 3.07 -20.07
N ARG A 80 11.54 2.53 -19.89
CA ARG A 80 10.32 3.33 -20.01
C ARG A 80 10.33 4.50 -19.05
N MET A 81 10.86 4.31 -17.84
CA MET A 81 11.06 5.42 -16.93
C MET A 81 12.09 6.42 -17.45
N LEU A 82 13.28 6.00 -17.85
CA LEU A 82 14.28 6.94 -18.35
C LEU A 82 13.85 7.73 -19.59
N TYR A 83 13.03 7.14 -20.46
CA TYR A 83 12.58 7.75 -21.71
C TYR A 83 11.23 8.48 -21.59
N GLY A 84 10.61 8.49 -20.41
CA GLY A 84 9.28 9.10 -20.24
C GLY A 84 8.16 8.37 -21.01
N VAL A 85 8.35 7.10 -21.34
CA VAL A 85 7.37 6.29 -22.04
C VAL A 85 6.40 5.69 -21.01
N PRO A 86 5.08 5.68 -21.27
CA PRO A 86 4.12 5.01 -20.42
C PRO A 86 4.47 3.53 -20.24
N SER A 87 4.33 3.05 -18.99
CA SER A 87 4.38 1.62 -18.72
C SER A 87 3.15 0.94 -19.33
N PRO A 88 3.29 -0.33 -19.78
CA PRO A 88 2.14 -1.08 -20.26
C PRO A 88 1.05 -1.17 -19.17
N PRO A 89 -0.24 -1.25 -19.54
CA PRO A 89 -1.35 -1.30 -18.58
C PRO A 89 -1.27 -2.45 -17.56
N SER A 90 -0.52 -3.51 -17.89
CA SER A 90 -0.30 -4.69 -17.05
C SER A 90 0.81 -4.53 -16.00
N SER A 91 1.28 -3.30 -15.72
CA SER A 91 2.31 -3.06 -14.70
C SER A 91 1.77 -3.30 -13.30
N ASP A 92 1.96 -4.52 -12.81
CA ASP A 92 1.60 -4.97 -11.47
C ASP A 92 2.67 -4.61 -10.41
N ILE A 93 2.31 -4.60 -9.14
CA ILE A 93 3.22 -4.26 -8.03
C ILE A 93 4.46 -5.16 -7.96
N ASP A 94 4.41 -6.36 -8.54
CA ASP A 94 5.51 -7.33 -8.61
C ASP A 94 6.79 -6.78 -9.26
N TYR A 95 6.69 -5.83 -10.20
CA TYR A 95 7.89 -5.25 -10.83
C TYR A 95 8.67 -4.31 -9.88
N VAL A 96 8.02 -3.79 -8.84
CA VAL A 96 8.56 -2.70 -8.02
C VAL A 96 9.84 -3.12 -7.30
N ARG A 97 9.83 -4.31 -6.66
CA ARG A 97 11.00 -4.79 -5.91
C ARG A 97 12.23 -5.00 -6.80
N PRO A 98 12.17 -5.72 -7.95
CA PRO A 98 13.29 -5.81 -8.88
C PRO A 98 13.77 -4.47 -9.41
N VAL A 99 12.85 -3.56 -9.76
CA VAL A 99 13.20 -2.24 -10.28
C VAL A 99 13.90 -1.38 -9.23
N LEU A 100 13.45 -1.40 -7.97
CA LEU A 100 14.12 -0.67 -6.89
C LEU A 100 15.51 -1.23 -6.60
N ALA A 101 15.66 -2.55 -6.57
CA ALA A 101 16.97 -3.18 -6.38
C ALA A 101 17.95 -2.81 -7.50
N ALA A 102 17.48 -2.77 -8.75
CA ALA A 102 18.28 -2.32 -9.88
C ALA A 102 18.57 -0.80 -9.82
N ALA A 103 17.58 0.00 -9.39
CA ALA A 103 17.75 1.44 -9.25
C ALA A 103 18.80 1.78 -8.18
N GLU A 104 18.82 1.05 -7.07
CA GLU A 104 19.87 1.17 -6.05
C GLU A 104 21.23 0.74 -6.62
N LYS A 105 21.30 -0.45 -7.22
CA LYS A 105 22.55 -1.02 -7.77
C LYS A 105 23.22 -0.13 -8.82
N TYR A 106 22.44 0.51 -9.68
CA TYR A 106 22.95 1.37 -10.75
C TYR A 106 22.79 2.85 -10.44
N GLU A 107 22.37 3.22 -9.22
CA GLU A 107 22.15 4.61 -8.79
C GLU A 107 21.18 5.40 -9.69
N PHE A 108 20.12 4.76 -10.20
CA PHE A 108 19.04 5.42 -10.95
C PHE A 108 18.06 6.17 -10.03
N HIS A 109 18.49 7.30 -9.49
CA HIS A 109 17.69 8.11 -8.55
C HIS A 109 16.33 8.54 -9.14
N SER A 110 16.29 8.92 -10.42
CA SER A 110 15.06 9.32 -11.10
C SER A 110 14.07 8.16 -11.28
N VAL A 111 14.55 6.92 -11.35
CA VAL A 111 13.72 5.71 -11.40
C VAL A 111 13.13 5.45 -10.02
N ALA A 112 13.93 5.55 -8.96
CA ALA A 112 13.47 5.40 -7.58
C ALA A 112 12.35 6.40 -7.24
N GLU A 113 12.51 7.68 -7.60
CA GLU A 113 11.46 8.68 -7.39
C GLU A 113 10.17 8.38 -8.15
N ARG A 114 10.27 7.93 -9.41
CA ARG A 114 9.07 7.56 -10.18
C ARG A 114 8.36 6.34 -9.62
N VAL A 115 9.09 5.41 -9.03
CA VAL A 115 8.50 4.28 -8.30
C VAL A 115 7.83 4.79 -7.03
N ARG A 116 8.45 5.71 -6.29
CA ARG A 116 7.86 6.35 -5.10
C ARG A 116 6.52 7.01 -5.43
N GLU A 117 6.47 7.82 -6.48
CA GLU A 117 5.24 8.47 -6.97
C GLU A 117 4.13 7.44 -7.28
N ARG A 118 4.46 6.35 -7.99
CA ARG A 118 3.50 5.29 -8.28
C ARG A 118 3.00 4.56 -7.04
N LEU A 119 3.88 4.28 -6.09
CA LEU A 119 3.49 3.67 -4.82
C LEU A 119 2.58 4.62 -4.01
N MET A 120 2.80 5.93 -4.09
CA MET A 120 1.92 6.93 -3.49
C MET A 120 0.53 6.92 -4.13
N ASP A 121 0.46 6.85 -5.47
CA ASP A 121 -0.81 6.73 -6.19
C ASP A 121 -1.56 5.44 -5.80
N TRP A 122 -0.85 4.31 -5.71
CA TRP A 122 -1.43 3.05 -5.27
C TRP A 122 -1.89 3.07 -3.82
N ALA A 123 -1.13 3.71 -2.93
CA ALA A 123 -1.58 3.97 -1.57
C ALA A 123 -2.87 4.79 -1.60
N ALA A 124 -2.95 5.88 -2.36
CA ALA A 124 -4.13 6.75 -2.41
C ALA A 124 -5.43 6.04 -2.84
N ILE A 125 -5.33 4.96 -3.63
CA ILE A 125 -6.47 4.14 -4.07
C ILE A 125 -6.64 2.83 -3.29
N GLU A 126 -5.96 2.67 -2.15
CA GLU A 126 -6.02 1.47 -1.29
C GLU A 126 -5.63 0.17 -2.01
N ARG A 127 -4.77 0.25 -3.04
CA ARG A 127 -4.28 -0.92 -3.75
C ARG A 127 -3.19 -1.61 -2.94
N GLU A 128 -3.52 -2.78 -2.40
CA GLU A 128 -2.57 -3.68 -1.72
C GLU A 128 -1.71 -2.98 -0.65
N PRO A 129 -2.32 -2.28 0.31
CA PRO A 129 -1.63 -1.31 1.16
C PRO A 129 -0.51 -1.92 2.01
N LEU A 130 -0.61 -3.21 2.36
CA LEU A 130 0.43 -3.91 3.13
C LEU A 130 1.71 -4.15 2.29
N ARG A 131 1.53 -4.46 1.00
CA ARG A 131 2.65 -4.63 0.07
C ARG A 131 3.30 -3.29 -0.24
N VAL A 132 2.49 -2.26 -0.49
CA VAL A 132 2.98 -0.88 -0.65
C VAL A 132 3.79 -0.42 0.57
N TYR A 133 3.28 -0.69 1.77
CA TYR A 133 4.00 -0.40 3.02
C TYR A 133 5.36 -1.12 3.07
N GLY A 134 5.42 -2.41 2.75
CA GLY A 134 6.67 -3.19 2.74
C GLY A 134 7.71 -2.69 1.75
N LEU A 135 7.29 -2.39 0.53
CA LEU A 135 8.16 -1.86 -0.51
C LEU A 135 8.68 -0.47 -0.13
N ALA A 136 7.81 0.41 0.38
CA ALA A 136 8.18 1.73 0.84
C ALA A 136 9.16 1.68 2.02
N CYS A 137 8.98 0.74 2.95
CA CYS A 137 9.92 0.52 4.04
C CYS A 137 11.31 0.11 3.53
N GLY A 138 11.38 -0.87 2.61
CA GLY A 138 12.66 -1.32 2.07
C GLY A 138 13.37 -0.27 1.23
N ALA A 139 12.63 0.65 0.61
CA ALA A 139 13.17 1.74 -0.20
C ALA A 139 13.44 3.03 0.59
N GLY A 140 13.12 3.09 1.89
CA GLY A 140 13.26 4.31 2.69
C GLY A 140 12.24 5.42 2.38
N PHE A 141 11.13 5.11 1.68
CA PHE A 141 10.10 6.08 1.33
C PHE A 141 9.11 6.31 2.48
N GLU A 142 9.53 7.11 3.46
CA GLU A 142 8.76 7.33 4.69
C GLU A 142 7.36 7.92 4.48
N ASP A 143 7.20 8.80 3.50
CA ASP A 143 5.92 9.43 3.17
C ASP A 143 4.92 8.41 2.62
N VAL A 144 5.35 7.57 1.68
CA VAL A 144 4.54 6.48 1.12
C VAL A 144 4.19 5.46 2.20
N ALA A 145 5.17 5.03 3.00
CA ALA A 145 4.93 4.08 4.09
C ALA A 145 3.95 4.64 5.14
N ARG A 146 4.05 5.94 5.48
CA ARG A 146 3.09 6.58 6.38
C ARG A 146 1.68 6.64 5.78
N GLN A 147 1.56 6.91 4.49
CA GLN A 147 0.26 6.92 3.81
C GLN A 147 -0.36 5.53 3.78
N ALA A 148 0.41 4.51 3.43
CA ALA A 148 -0.04 3.12 3.42
C ALA A 148 -0.45 2.63 4.82
N ALA A 149 0.31 2.97 5.87
CA ALA A 149 -0.01 2.61 7.25
C ALA A 149 -1.37 3.17 7.71
N LYS A 150 -1.68 4.42 7.36
CA LYS A 150 -2.98 5.04 7.66
C LYS A 150 -4.16 4.31 7.02
N LEU A 151 -3.96 3.67 5.88
CA LEU A 151 -5.01 2.93 5.19
C LEU A 151 -5.12 1.49 5.70
N LEU A 152 -4.04 0.92 6.22
CA LEU A 152 -4.04 -0.41 6.82
C LEU A 152 -4.93 -0.53 8.06
N VAL A 153 -5.24 0.58 8.74
CA VAL A 153 -6.22 0.58 9.86
C VAL A 153 -7.62 0.14 9.40
N ARG A 154 -7.90 0.21 8.10
CA ARG A 154 -9.19 -0.20 7.49
C ARG A 154 -9.27 -1.70 7.24
N HIS A 155 -8.18 -2.42 7.49
CA HIS A 155 -8.05 -3.84 7.26
C HIS A 155 -7.52 -4.56 8.50
N PRO A 156 -7.79 -5.87 8.65
CA PRO A 156 -7.04 -6.70 9.57
C PRO A 156 -5.55 -6.69 9.19
N ILE A 157 -4.68 -6.52 10.17
CA ILE A 157 -3.23 -6.44 9.94
C ILE A 157 -2.63 -7.76 9.42
N GLY A 158 -3.27 -8.89 9.74
CA GLY A 158 -2.85 -10.25 9.35
C GLY A 158 -3.32 -10.69 7.97
N GLY A 159 -2.97 -9.94 6.92
CA GLY A 159 -3.25 -10.29 5.53
C GLY A 159 -2.46 -11.50 5.01
N PRO A 160 -2.70 -11.93 3.75
CA PRO A 160 -1.90 -12.99 3.14
C PRO A 160 -0.43 -12.57 3.07
N TYR A 161 0.46 -13.54 3.28
CA TYR A 161 1.89 -13.30 3.13
C TYR A 161 2.23 -12.89 1.69
N SER A 162 3.08 -11.87 1.57
CA SER A 162 3.70 -11.46 0.30
C SER A 162 5.21 -11.44 0.45
N GLU A 163 5.92 -11.80 -0.61
CA GLU A 163 7.38 -11.72 -0.67
C GLU A 163 7.90 -10.28 -0.51
N ASP A 164 7.08 -9.27 -0.79
CA ASP A 164 7.40 -7.85 -0.58
C ASP A 164 7.56 -7.50 0.90
N LEU A 165 6.98 -8.30 1.81
CA LEU A 165 7.19 -8.14 3.25
C LEU A 165 8.63 -8.40 3.67
N ARG A 166 9.44 -9.09 2.84
CA ARG A 166 10.87 -9.26 3.12
C ARG A 166 11.66 -7.96 2.98
N CYS A 167 11.10 -6.95 2.31
CA CYS A 167 11.73 -5.64 2.15
C CYS A 167 11.67 -4.81 3.44
N MET A 168 10.72 -5.08 4.34
CA MET A 168 10.64 -4.39 5.62
C MET A 168 11.40 -5.14 6.72
N THR A 169 11.96 -4.38 7.66
CA THR A 169 12.53 -4.97 8.87
C THR A 169 11.43 -5.42 9.83
N GLY A 170 11.73 -6.38 10.70
CA GLY A 170 10.80 -6.77 11.77
C GLY A 170 10.43 -5.58 12.68
N GLY A 171 11.32 -4.61 12.85
CA GLY A 171 11.04 -3.38 13.58
C GLY A 171 10.03 -2.46 12.86
N ALA A 172 10.08 -2.37 11.53
CA ALA A 172 9.09 -1.62 10.77
C ALA A 172 7.70 -2.27 10.87
N TYR A 173 7.63 -3.59 10.72
CA TYR A 173 6.38 -4.33 10.91
C TYR A 173 5.82 -4.17 12.34
N HIS A 174 6.67 -4.28 13.36
CA HIS A 174 6.25 -4.12 14.76
C HIS A 174 5.65 -2.73 15.02
N ARG A 175 6.26 -1.66 14.49
CA ARG A 175 5.71 -0.30 14.61
C ARG A 175 4.36 -0.15 13.93
N LEU A 176 4.16 -0.81 12.78
CA LEU A 176 2.85 -0.85 12.12
C LEU A 176 1.80 -1.53 13.01
N VAL A 177 2.16 -2.65 13.66
CA VAL A 177 1.28 -3.35 14.60
C VAL A 177 0.94 -2.47 15.80
N GLU A 178 1.93 -1.85 16.45
CA GLU A 178 1.72 -0.93 17.56
C GLU A 178 0.79 0.22 17.15
N TYR A 179 1.02 0.82 15.98
CA TYR A 179 0.16 1.88 15.45
C TYR A 179 -1.28 1.41 15.22
N HIS A 180 -1.47 0.24 14.61
CA HIS A 180 -2.79 -0.33 14.39
C HIS A 180 -3.54 -0.58 15.70
N GLU A 181 -2.86 -1.15 16.70
CA GLU A 181 -3.43 -1.34 18.03
C GLU A 181 -3.76 -0.03 18.74
N GLU A 182 -2.92 0.99 18.62
CA GLU A 182 -3.19 2.33 19.15
C GLU A 182 -4.41 2.97 18.49
N CYS A 183 -4.56 2.85 17.17
CA CYS A 183 -5.76 3.26 16.46
C CYS A 183 -7.00 2.51 16.97
N GLY A 184 -6.90 1.20 17.20
CA GLY A 184 -7.99 0.40 17.77
C GLY A 184 -8.40 0.87 19.17
N ARG A 185 -7.40 1.15 20.04
CA ARG A 185 -7.64 1.72 21.38
C ARG A 185 -8.30 3.09 21.30
N ALA A 186 -7.83 3.98 20.42
CA ALA A 186 -8.40 5.30 20.22
C ALA A 186 -9.85 5.23 19.71
N ALA A 187 -10.13 4.33 18.76
CA ALA A 187 -11.47 4.09 18.22
C ALA A 187 -12.44 3.57 19.30
N CYS A 188 -12.00 2.60 20.12
CA CYS A 188 -12.81 2.13 21.26
C CYS A 188 -13.04 3.21 22.31
N ALA A 189 -12.05 4.06 22.60
CA ALA A 189 -12.20 5.16 23.56
C ALA A 189 -13.26 6.18 23.11
N ALA A 190 -13.39 6.42 21.81
CA ALA A 190 -14.44 7.27 21.23
C ALA A 190 -15.86 6.71 21.45
N LEU A 191 -16.02 5.42 21.73
CA LEU A 191 -17.32 4.87 22.11
C LEU A 191 -17.76 5.33 23.52
N GLY A 192 -16.82 5.66 24.40
CA GLY A 192 -17.12 6.09 25.77
C GLY A 192 -17.80 7.47 25.85
N SER A 193 -17.50 8.39 24.93
CA SER A 193 -18.23 9.67 24.81
C SER A 193 -19.66 9.48 24.33
N ALA A 194 -19.94 8.39 23.61
CA ALA A 194 -21.24 8.08 23.02
C ALA A 194 -22.31 7.63 24.04
N GLU A 195 -21.91 7.25 25.26
CA GLU A 195 -22.84 6.85 26.33
C GLU A 195 -23.71 8.03 26.82
N GLN A 196 -23.27 9.27 26.61
CA GLN A 196 -23.96 10.49 27.07
C GLN A 196 -25.18 10.90 26.21
N TRP A 197 -25.55 10.07 25.22
CA TRP A 197 -26.45 10.46 24.13
C TRP A 197 -27.91 10.05 24.34
N VAL A 198 -28.82 10.85 23.76
CA VAL A 198 -30.28 10.78 23.99
C VAL A 198 -30.91 9.48 23.47
N TRP A 199 -30.38 8.88 22.41
CA TRP A 199 -30.93 7.64 21.83
C TRP A 199 -30.76 6.39 22.72
N ASN A 200 -29.89 6.46 23.74
CA ASN A 200 -29.61 5.32 24.62
C ASN A 200 -30.64 5.12 25.74
N HIS A 201 -31.59 6.04 25.87
CA HIS A 201 -32.57 6.06 26.97
C HIS A 201 -33.96 5.65 26.49
N CYS A 202 -34.65 4.78 27.24
CA CYS A 202 -36.07 4.49 27.07
C CYS A 202 -36.66 3.97 28.38
N GLU A 203 -37.75 4.60 28.84
CA GLU A 203 -38.41 4.25 30.12
C GLU A 203 -39.17 2.92 30.08
N ILE A 204 -39.37 2.33 28.90
CA ILE A 204 -40.22 1.13 28.69
C ILE A 204 -39.37 -0.12 28.37
N CYS A 205 -38.13 0.08 27.90
CA CYS A 205 -37.26 -1.04 27.54
C CYS A 205 -36.71 -1.73 28.80
N PRO A 206 -36.48 -3.06 28.76
CA PRO A 206 -35.73 -3.75 29.81
C PRO A 206 -34.33 -3.12 29.98
N THR A 207 -33.96 -2.80 31.21
CA THR A 207 -32.63 -2.29 31.60
C THR A 207 -31.84 -3.39 32.30
N ASP A 208 -30.53 -3.47 32.04
CA ASP A 208 -29.65 -4.47 32.66
C ASP A 208 -29.00 -3.98 33.97
N ASP A 209 -29.15 -2.70 34.34
CA ASP A 209 -28.53 -2.12 35.52
C ASP A 209 -29.55 -1.67 36.59
N SER A 210 -29.12 -1.72 37.85
CA SER A 210 -29.83 -1.14 38.99
C SER A 210 -29.90 0.40 38.96
N LYS A 211 -29.31 1.05 37.94
CA LYS A 211 -29.33 2.51 37.70
C LYS A 211 -30.25 2.95 36.53
N GLY A 212 -30.89 2.01 35.84
CA GLY A 212 -32.12 2.18 35.06
C GLY A 212 -32.07 3.14 33.87
N ARG A 213 -30.91 3.35 33.23
CA ARG A 213 -30.78 4.41 32.21
C ARG A 213 -30.33 3.98 30.81
N SER A 214 -29.69 2.82 30.66
CA SER A 214 -29.16 2.39 29.35
C SER A 214 -29.73 1.04 28.90
N ARG A 215 -30.05 0.95 27.60
CA ARG A 215 -30.64 -0.23 26.94
C ARG A 215 -29.62 -1.36 26.87
N ARG A 216 -29.97 -2.58 27.31
CA ARG A 216 -29.12 -3.79 27.20
C ARG A 216 -28.48 -3.96 25.82
N TYR A 217 -29.29 -3.92 24.77
CA TYR A 217 -28.84 -4.15 23.39
C TYR A 217 -27.88 -3.07 22.88
N ILE A 218 -27.84 -1.89 23.50
CA ILE A 218 -26.88 -0.83 23.19
C ILE A 218 -25.53 -1.12 23.83
N HIS A 219 -25.51 -1.63 25.07
CA HIS A 219 -24.28 -2.09 25.70
C HIS A 219 -23.66 -3.26 24.93
N GLU A 220 -24.47 -4.24 24.53
CA GLU A 220 -24.04 -5.36 23.69
C GLU A 220 -23.46 -4.85 22.37
N TYR A 221 -24.14 -3.89 21.70
CA TYR A 221 -23.64 -3.24 20.49
C TYR A 221 -22.26 -2.57 20.69
N PHE A 222 -22.10 -1.72 21.71
CA PHE A 222 -20.82 -1.04 21.95
C PHE A 222 -19.70 -2.01 22.28
N HIS A 223 -20.00 -3.07 23.04
CA HIS A 223 -19.03 -4.11 23.36
C HIS A 223 -18.57 -4.87 22.11
N ASP A 224 -19.50 -5.28 21.24
CA ASP A 224 -19.18 -6.03 20.03
C ASP A 224 -18.48 -5.17 18.98
N VAL A 225 -18.90 -3.91 18.84
CA VAL A 225 -18.23 -2.91 18.01
C VAL A 225 -16.81 -2.65 18.53
N CYS A 226 -16.58 -2.49 19.83
CA CYS A 226 -15.23 -2.25 20.33
C CYS A 226 -14.30 -3.42 20.02
N LYS A 227 -14.76 -4.66 20.18
CA LYS A 227 -13.98 -5.84 19.76
C LYS A 227 -13.63 -5.81 18.28
N ALA A 228 -14.59 -5.40 17.43
CA ALA A 228 -14.36 -5.28 16.00
C ALA A 228 -13.39 -4.14 15.65
N LEU A 229 -13.52 -2.98 16.29
CA LEU A 229 -12.62 -1.83 16.13
C LEU A 229 -11.19 -2.15 16.58
N ALA A 230 -11.00 -3.04 17.57
CA ALA A 230 -9.69 -3.50 17.98
C ALA A 230 -8.96 -4.31 16.88
N HIS A 231 -9.69 -4.91 15.93
CA HIS A 231 -9.13 -5.66 14.80
C HIS A 231 -9.19 -4.89 13.48
N THR A 232 -10.13 -3.96 13.35
CA THR A 232 -10.29 -3.11 12.18
C THR A 232 -10.66 -1.71 12.66
N PRO A 233 -9.66 -0.87 13.01
CA PRO A 233 -9.85 0.49 13.50
C PRO A 233 -10.39 1.43 12.41
N HIS A 234 -11.64 1.23 12.03
CA HIS A 234 -12.29 2.02 11.00
C HIS A 234 -13.77 2.18 11.27
N ALA A 235 -14.26 3.39 11.05
CA ALA A 235 -15.61 3.77 11.44
C ALA A 235 -16.70 3.11 10.57
N ALA A 236 -16.38 2.44 9.46
CA ALA A 236 -17.38 1.61 8.76
C ALA A 236 -17.90 0.44 9.63
N VAL A 237 -17.12 -0.01 10.62
CA VAL A 237 -17.51 -1.11 11.53
C VAL A 237 -18.83 -0.81 12.24
N ILE A 238 -19.05 0.44 12.69
CA ILE A 238 -20.29 0.81 13.39
C ILE A 238 -21.53 0.84 12.48
N THR A 239 -21.34 0.86 11.17
CA THR A 239 -22.46 0.83 10.20
C THR A 239 -22.83 -0.59 9.76
N ASP A 240 -22.01 -1.60 10.07
CA ASP A 240 -22.20 -2.96 9.57
C ASP A 240 -23.55 -3.54 10.06
N PRO A 241 -24.39 -4.08 9.16
CA PRO A 241 -25.62 -4.79 9.51
C PRO A 241 -25.44 -5.92 10.54
N LEU A 242 -24.24 -6.51 10.63
CA LEU A 242 -23.88 -7.49 11.63
C LEU A 242 -24.07 -6.96 13.06
N TYR A 243 -23.66 -5.71 13.32
CA TYR A 243 -23.76 -5.07 14.64
C TYR A 243 -25.05 -4.25 14.78
N THR A 244 -25.48 -3.55 13.74
CA THR A 244 -26.68 -2.70 13.79
C THR A 244 -27.99 -3.49 13.73
N GLY A 245 -28.01 -4.67 13.10
CA GLY A 245 -29.19 -5.53 12.98
C GLY A 245 -29.77 -5.98 14.33
N PRO A 246 -28.97 -6.51 15.28
CA PRO A 246 -29.42 -6.84 16.63
C PRO A 246 -30.09 -5.65 17.36
N VAL A 247 -29.51 -4.45 17.24
CA VAL A 247 -30.06 -3.21 17.82
C VAL A 247 -31.45 -2.92 17.28
N VAL A 248 -31.60 -2.93 15.94
CA VAL A 248 -32.89 -2.66 15.30
C VAL A 248 -33.94 -3.70 15.71
N ARG A 249 -33.58 -4.98 15.68
CA ARG A 249 -34.50 -6.07 16.10
C ARG A 249 -34.97 -5.91 17.54
N ALA A 250 -34.06 -5.61 18.47
CA ALA A 250 -34.40 -5.40 19.87
C ALA A 250 -35.27 -4.15 20.07
N ALA A 251 -34.95 -3.04 19.41
CA ALA A 251 -35.71 -1.81 19.50
C ALA A 251 -37.14 -1.93 18.93
N CYS A 252 -37.33 -2.73 17.87
CA CYS A 252 -38.64 -3.00 17.28
C CYS A 252 -39.63 -3.70 18.22
N LEU A 253 -39.14 -4.36 19.28
CA LEU A 253 -40.00 -4.96 20.31
C LEU A 253 -40.62 -3.92 21.25
N CYS A 254 -40.09 -2.69 21.27
CA CYS A 254 -40.60 -1.60 22.10
C CYS A 254 -41.47 -0.63 21.28
N LYS A 255 -42.71 -0.43 21.72
CA LYS A 255 -43.69 0.46 21.06
C LYS A 255 -43.21 1.91 20.89
N ARG A 256 -42.32 2.40 21.76
CA ARG A 256 -41.76 3.77 21.70
C ARG A 256 -40.50 3.85 20.84
N CYS A 257 -39.69 2.80 20.82
CA CYS A 257 -38.43 2.79 20.07
C CYS A 257 -38.62 2.41 18.60
N ALA A 258 -39.56 1.50 18.30
CA ALA A 258 -39.82 1.01 16.95
C ALA A 258 -39.99 2.13 15.88
N PRO A 259 -40.78 3.20 16.09
CA PRO A 259 -40.93 4.25 15.08
C PRO A 259 -39.70 5.15 14.94
N LEU A 260 -38.79 5.16 15.91
CA LEU A 260 -37.66 6.09 15.98
C LEU A 260 -36.32 5.43 15.64
N VAL A 261 -36.17 4.12 15.85
CA VAL A 261 -34.86 3.45 15.87
C VAL A 261 -34.09 3.66 14.58
N CYS A 262 -34.71 3.52 13.41
CA CYS A 262 -34.01 3.67 12.13
C CYS A 262 -33.46 5.09 11.94
N ILE A 263 -34.23 6.11 12.32
CA ILE A 263 -33.83 7.52 12.16
C ILE A 263 -32.75 7.87 13.18
N GLU A 264 -32.99 7.54 14.45
CA GLU A 264 -32.09 7.91 15.54
C GLU A 264 -30.77 7.13 15.49
N LEU A 265 -30.79 5.84 15.16
CA LEU A 265 -29.57 5.05 14.95
C LEU A 265 -28.76 5.61 13.77
N SER A 266 -29.40 5.99 12.67
CA SER A 266 -28.68 6.57 11.52
C SER A 266 -28.00 7.90 11.86
N LYS A 267 -28.68 8.78 12.60
CA LYS A 267 -28.08 10.04 13.09
C LYS A 267 -26.92 9.76 14.04
N PHE A 268 -27.13 8.84 14.97
CA PHE A 268 -26.14 8.47 15.97
C PHE A 268 -24.87 7.91 15.33
N VAL A 269 -25.01 6.93 14.45
CA VAL A 269 -23.89 6.29 13.74
C VAL A 269 -23.08 7.31 12.95
N LYS A 270 -23.72 8.30 12.30
CA LYS A 270 -23.00 9.37 11.59
C LYS A 270 -22.12 10.20 12.50
N ILE A 271 -22.58 10.52 13.71
CA ILE A 271 -21.77 11.36 14.60
C ILE A 271 -20.68 10.54 15.26
N LEU A 272 -21.01 9.31 15.67
CA LEU A 272 -20.01 8.37 16.17
C LEU A 272 -18.92 8.07 15.14
N GLN A 273 -19.28 8.03 13.85
CA GLN A 273 -18.32 7.86 12.76
C GLN A 273 -17.26 8.96 12.78
N GLN A 274 -17.70 10.22 12.89
CA GLN A 274 -16.80 11.37 12.96
C GLN A 274 -15.94 11.33 14.24
N GLU A 275 -16.52 11.00 15.39
CA GLU A 275 -15.76 10.91 16.65
C GLU A 275 -14.66 9.84 16.60
N ILE A 276 -14.94 8.69 15.96
CA ILE A 276 -13.97 7.61 15.76
C ILE A 276 -12.86 8.08 14.80
N GLU A 277 -13.23 8.65 13.65
CA GLU A 277 -12.27 9.16 12.66
C GLU A 277 -11.36 10.24 13.26
N ASP A 278 -11.93 11.20 14.00
CA ASP A 278 -11.19 12.27 14.68
C ASP A 278 -10.25 11.73 15.77
N SER A 279 -10.66 10.67 16.46
CA SER A 279 -9.85 10.02 17.49
C SER A 279 -8.67 9.24 16.88
N ILE A 280 -8.91 8.51 15.79
CA ILE A 280 -7.86 7.81 15.04
C ILE A 280 -6.88 8.81 14.41
N ALA A 281 -7.38 9.93 13.86
CA ALA A 281 -6.54 10.95 13.22
C ALA A 281 -5.53 11.61 14.16
N LYS A 282 -5.78 11.58 15.48
CA LYS A 282 -4.85 12.08 16.52
C LYS A 282 -3.71 11.09 16.81
N VAL A 283 -3.84 9.83 16.42
CA VAL A 283 -2.79 8.81 16.60
C VAL A 283 -1.69 9.07 15.59
N TRP A 284 -0.51 9.41 16.09
CA TRP A 284 0.63 9.70 15.24
C TRP A 284 1.45 8.46 14.94
N PHE A 285 1.66 8.18 13.65
CA PHE A 285 2.54 7.09 13.24
C PHE A 285 4.01 7.52 13.24
N HIS A 286 4.76 7.05 14.25
CA HIS A 286 6.20 7.23 14.33
C HIS A 286 6.95 6.30 13.36
N ILE A 287 7.09 6.73 12.12
CA ILE A 287 7.97 6.04 11.16
C ILE A 287 9.44 6.39 11.44
N ARG A 288 10.28 5.36 11.40
CA ARG A 288 11.74 5.42 11.37
C ARG A 288 12.18 4.26 10.48
N LEU A 289 12.66 4.53 9.28
CA LEU A 289 13.17 3.49 8.37
C LEU A 289 14.68 3.35 8.51
#